data_AF-A0A2D5GZB1-F1
#
_entry.id   AF-A0A2D5GZB1-F1
#
_cell.length_a   1.000
_cell.length_b   1.000
_cell.length_c   1.000
_cell.angle_alpha   90.00
_cell.angle_beta   90.00
_cell.angle_gamma   90.00
#
_symmetry.space_group_name_H-M   'P 1'
#
loop_
_entity.id
_entity.type
_entity.pdbx_description
1 polymer ?
#
loop_
_entity_poly.entity_id
_entity_poly.type
_entity_poly.pdbx_seq_one_letter_code
_entity_poly.pdbx_strand_id
1 'polypeptide(L)'
;MPFICLVVTFILLTQASPADATNDYFLPGDAFFPSKLRLKDLKQHEQGAEPVFNYNYICELAFCGYAGYSQLKLDKQNSELAQNIRKAYSYIRQRQPIRLVPKKVIKNPGTKQGLPNLENFNEINSLSIFFYNADHDWQSWKIAIKYNENWREEMKKFINAGSYCAFVKTTPALNHSQEQGKNVPPLNVELPEEDIKTGKPVDSPLIPKGPLKALILYDDDYKQYYDRRSGKRLLEVTNQGITEYVIQNGRWKLYRQVN
;
A
#
# COMPACT_ATOMS: atom_id res chain seq x y z
N MET A 1 -20.16 22.62 -65.15
CA MET A 1 -20.10 22.34 -63.70
C MET A 1 -20.89 21.09 -63.40
N PRO A 2 -20.23 20.00 -62.96
CA PRO A 2 -20.88 18.93 -62.21
C PRO A 2 -20.30 18.80 -60.79
N PHE A 3 -21.18 18.47 -59.84
CA PHE A 3 -20.88 18.06 -58.47
C PHE A 3 -20.76 16.52 -58.40
N ILE A 4 -20.19 16.04 -57.27
CA ILE A 4 -20.36 14.72 -56.61
C ILE A 4 -19.21 13.69 -56.78
N CYS A 5 -18.39 13.53 -55.73
CA CYS A 5 -18.26 12.36 -54.81
C CYS A 5 -16.89 12.41 -54.07
N LEU A 6 -16.83 12.59 -52.74
CA LEU A 6 -16.86 11.51 -51.70
C LEU A 6 -15.84 10.40 -52.04
N VAL A 7 -14.80 10.04 -51.29
CA VAL A 7 -14.62 9.90 -49.84
C VAL A 7 -13.11 9.85 -49.58
N VAL A 8 -12.55 10.74 -48.77
CA VAL A 8 -11.24 10.51 -48.12
C VAL A 8 -11.52 10.41 -46.62
N THR A 9 -12.12 9.30 -46.20
CA THR A 9 -12.07 8.90 -44.80
C THR A 9 -10.71 8.25 -44.59
N PHE A 10 -9.68 9.09 -44.49
CA PHE A 10 -8.38 8.62 -44.05
C PHE A 10 -8.59 8.12 -42.62
N ILE A 11 -8.37 6.81 -42.50
CA ILE A 11 -8.46 6.03 -41.29
C ILE A 11 -7.54 6.71 -40.25
N LEU A 12 -8.13 7.54 -39.40
CA LEU A 12 -7.62 7.84 -38.06
C LEU A 12 -7.78 6.55 -37.25
N LEU A 13 -7.03 5.51 -37.63
CA LEU A 13 -6.61 4.49 -36.69
C LEU A 13 -5.76 5.27 -35.70
N THR A 14 -6.43 5.68 -34.64
CA THR A 14 -5.83 6.02 -33.38
C THR A 14 -4.70 5.03 -33.13
N GLN A 15 -3.46 5.51 -33.30
CA GLN A 15 -2.34 4.90 -32.60
C GLN A 15 -2.63 5.11 -31.12
N ALA A 16 -3.46 4.22 -30.57
CA ALA A 16 -3.50 4.03 -29.15
C ALA A 16 -2.08 3.62 -28.80
N SER A 17 -1.33 4.54 -28.19
CA SER A 17 -0.07 4.20 -27.55
C SER A 17 -0.36 2.96 -26.70
N PRO A 18 0.48 1.90 -26.77
CA PRO A 18 0.30 0.75 -25.92
C PRO A 18 0.14 1.27 -24.49
N ALA A 19 -0.96 0.89 -23.85
CA ALA A 19 -1.15 1.18 -22.45
C ALA A 19 -0.03 0.42 -21.73
N ASP A 20 1.00 1.16 -21.32
CA ASP A 20 2.13 0.63 -20.57
C ASP A 20 1.64 0.25 -19.18
N ALA A 21 1.18 -0.97 -19.04
CA ALA A 21 0.63 -1.49 -17.80
C ALA A 21 1.74 -2.28 -17.10
N THR A 22 2.13 -1.88 -15.88
CA THR A 22 3.19 -2.53 -15.13
C THR A 22 2.79 -2.78 -13.70
N ASN A 23 3.39 -3.81 -13.10
CA ASN A 23 3.16 -4.13 -11.71
C ASN A 23 4.23 -3.46 -10.82
N ASP A 24 3.92 -2.23 -10.42
CA ASP A 24 4.76 -1.37 -9.60
C ASP A 24 4.72 -1.75 -8.11
N TYR A 25 5.81 -2.32 -7.63
CA TYR A 25 6.12 -2.49 -6.22
C TYR A 25 6.65 -1.20 -5.60
N PHE A 26 7.30 -1.30 -4.43
CA PHE A 26 7.99 -0.17 -3.84
C PHE A 26 9.16 0.23 -4.75
N LEU A 27 9.22 1.51 -5.10
CA LEU A 27 10.35 2.09 -5.81
C LEU A 27 11.10 3.02 -4.84
N PRO A 28 12.44 3.03 -4.86
CA PRO A 28 13.21 4.05 -4.15
C PRO A 28 12.67 5.44 -4.50
N GLY A 29 12.49 6.29 -3.50
CA GLY A 29 11.79 7.58 -3.66
C GLY A 29 10.34 7.58 -3.18
N ASP A 30 9.69 6.42 -3.04
CA ASP A 30 8.36 6.35 -2.43
C ASP A 30 8.44 6.79 -0.94
N ALA A 31 7.54 7.68 -0.52
CA ALA A 31 7.45 8.20 0.85
C ALA A 31 7.03 7.15 1.88
N PHE A 32 6.46 6.02 1.43
CA PHE A 32 6.03 4.93 2.30
C PHE A 32 6.08 3.57 1.62
N PHE A 33 6.08 2.53 2.45
CA PHE A 33 5.85 1.15 2.03
C PHE A 33 4.43 0.70 2.43
N PRO A 34 3.54 0.37 1.48
CA PRO A 34 2.20 -0.12 1.77
C PRO A 34 2.17 -1.65 1.94
N SER A 35 1.38 -2.15 2.90
CA SER A 35 1.13 -3.58 3.09
C SER A 35 -0.33 -3.83 3.49
N LYS A 36 -0.71 -5.11 3.59
CA LYS A 36 -1.95 -5.55 4.23
C LYS A 36 -1.66 -6.24 5.56
N LEU A 37 -2.54 -6.04 6.52
CA LEU A 37 -2.60 -6.83 7.75
C LEU A 37 -3.71 -7.86 7.63
N ARG A 38 -3.32 -9.12 7.74
CA ARG A 38 -4.21 -10.29 7.79
C ARG A 38 -3.88 -11.10 9.03
N LEU A 39 -4.88 -11.79 9.58
CA LEU A 39 -4.67 -12.64 10.76
C LEU A 39 -3.61 -13.72 10.52
N LYS A 40 -3.55 -14.29 9.31
CA LYS A 40 -2.57 -15.33 8.96
C LYS A 40 -1.14 -14.79 9.07
N ASP A 41 -0.90 -13.62 8.48
CA ASP A 41 0.44 -13.03 8.39
C ASP A 41 0.93 -12.64 9.80
N LEU A 42 0.04 -12.07 10.62
CA LEU A 42 0.37 -11.73 12.02
C LEU A 42 0.70 -12.95 12.89
N LYS A 43 0.02 -14.09 12.69
CA LYS A 43 0.36 -15.34 13.40
C LYS A 43 1.72 -15.90 12.98
N GLN A 44 2.09 -15.74 11.71
CA GLN A 44 3.44 -16.11 11.26
C GLN A 44 4.49 -15.20 11.89
N HIS A 45 4.19 -13.91 12.00
CA HIS A 45 5.05 -12.93 12.65
C HIS A 45 5.28 -13.21 14.13
N GLU A 46 4.32 -13.78 14.86
CA GLU A 46 4.50 -14.17 16.28
C GLU A 46 5.65 -15.15 16.49
N GLN A 47 5.98 -15.94 15.47
CA GLN A 47 7.06 -16.92 15.50
C GLN A 47 8.44 -16.32 15.12
N GLY A 48 8.46 -15.10 14.57
CA GLY A 48 9.66 -14.45 14.06
C GLY A 48 10.05 -13.20 14.85
N ALA A 49 11.34 -13.05 15.15
CA ALA A 49 11.87 -11.86 15.84
C ALA A 49 11.79 -10.58 14.98
N GLU A 50 11.88 -10.73 13.66
CA GLU A 50 11.92 -9.63 12.69
C GLU A 50 10.88 -9.88 11.57
N PRO A 51 9.63 -9.43 11.74
CA PRO A 51 8.57 -9.75 10.79
C PRO A 51 8.76 -9.07 9.44
N VAL A 52 8.41 -9.78 8.38
CA VAL A 52 8.44 -9.30 6.99
C VAL A 52 7.04 -8.98 6.51
N PHE A 53 6.88 -7.80 5.94
CA PHE A 53 5.64 -7.28 5.35
C PHE A 53 5.74 -7.30 3.84
N ASN A 54 4.72 -7.87 3.18
CA ASN A 54 4.64 -7.93 1.74
C ASN A 54 3.95 -6.68 1.20
N TYR A 55 4.49 -6.15 0.11
CA TYR A 55 3.94 -4.98 -0.55
C TYR A 55 2.49 -5.21 -0.98
N ASN A 56 1.64 -4.22 -0.71
CA ASN A 56 0.25 -4.24 -1.16
C ASN A 56 0.13 -3.59 -2.55
N TYR A 57 -0.01 -4.44 -3.56
CA TYR A 57 -0.32 -4.00 -4.91
C TYR A 57 -1.77 -3.51 -5.03
N ILE A 58 -1.96 -2.32 -5.60
CA ILE A 58 -3.26 -1.63 -5.67
C ILE A 58 -3.73 -1.30 -7.09
N CYS A 59 -2.88 -1.53 -8.10
CA CYS A 59 -3.28 -1.36 -9.49
C CYS A 59 -3.81 -2.67 -10.07
N GLU A 60 -4.36 -2.58 -11.29
CA GLU A 60 -4.72 -3.78 -12.02
C GLU A 60 -3.45 -4.53 -12.40
N LEU A 61 -3.50 -5.86 -12.30
CA LEU A 61 -2.36 -6.67 -12.69
C LEU A 61 -2.16 -6.57 -14.19
N ALA A 62 -0.94 -6.23 -14.58
CA ALA A 62 -0.53 -6.13 -15.95
C ALA A 62 0.36 -7.30 -16.37
N PHE A 63 0.34 -7.66 -17.65
CA PHE A 63 1.14 -8.75 -18.18
C PHE A 63 2.55 -8.32 -18.63
N CYS A 64 2.96 -7.07 -18.40
CA CYS A 64 4.26 -6.54 -18.87
C CYS A 64 5.43 -6.69 -17.88
N GLY A 65 5.24 -7.48 -16.82
CA GLY A 65 6.26 -7.75 -15.81
C GLY A 65 6.12 -6.91 -14.54
N TYR A 66 7.10 -7.05 -13.66
CA TYR A 66 7.13 -6.46 -12.32
C TYR A 66 8.36 -5.58 -12.14
N ALA A 67 8.22 -4.54 -11.31
CA ALA A 67 9.32 -3.63 -11.00
C ALA A 67 9.26 -3.15 -9.55
N GLY A 68 10.43 -3.10 -8.91
CA GLY A 68 10.59 -2.65 -7.54
C GLY A 68 10.76 -3.78 -6.52
N TYR A 69 10.61 -3.42 -5.25
CA TYR A 69 10.93 -4.27 -4.09
C TYR A 69 9.64 -4.72 -3.39
N SER A 70 9.49 -6.03 -3.19
CA SER A 70 8.22 -6.61 -2.76
C SER A 70 8.07 -6.77 -1.25
N GLN A 71 9.14 -6.58 -0.48
CA GLN A 71 9.17 -6.89 0.96
C GLN A 71 9.86 -5.81 1.79
N LEU A 72 9.36 -5.59 3.00
CA LEU A 72 9.96 -4.76 4.04
C LEU A 72 10.09 -5.58 5.33
N LYS A 73 11.29 -5.65 5.92
CA LYS A 73 11.50 -6.32 7.21
C LYS A 73 11.56 -5.29 8.33
N LEU A 74 10.80 -5.50 9.41
CA LEU A 74 10.99 -4.76 10.65
C LEU A 74 12.10 -5.42 11.45
N ASP A 75 13.27 -4.81 11.40
CA ASP A 75 14.46 -5.21 12.15
C ASP A 75 14.37 -4.85 13.63
N LYS A 76 15.39 -5.20 14.41
CA LYS A 76 15.43 -5.02 15.87
C LYS A 76 15.06 -3.61 16.35
N GLN A 77 15.40 -2.53 15.64
CA GLN A 77 15.05 -1.16 16.06
C GLN A 77 13.53 -0.87 15.97
N ASN A 78 12.77 -1.72 15.28
CA ASN A 78 11.32 -1.62 15.07
C ASN A 78 10.56 -2.78 15.75
N SER A 79 11.17 -3.45 16.73
CA SER A 79 10.53 -4.58 17.43
C SER A 79 9.28 -4.16 18.22
N GLU A 80 9.31 -3.00 18.86
CA GLU A 80 8.15 -2.47 19.60
C GLU A 80 7.03 -2.01 18.64
N LEU A 81 7.39 -1.39 17.51
CA LEU A 81 6.46 -1.09 16.43
C LEU A 81 5.73 -2.37 15.96
N ALA A 82 6.46 -3.46 15.74
CA ALA A 82 5.87 -4.74 15.34
C ALA A 82 4.87 -5.29 16.37
N GLN A 83 5.20 -5.21 17.66
CA GLN A 83 4.28 -5.60 18.74
C GLN A 83 3.04 -4.69 18.79
N ASN A 84 3.24 -3.39 18.66
CA ASN A 84 2.15 -2.41 18.67
C ASN A 84 1.24 -2.53 17.44
N ILE A 85 1.76 -2.96 16.28
CA ILE A 85 0.93 -3.30 15.10
C ILE A 85 -0.02 -4.46 15.42
N ARG A 86 0.44 -5.49 16.15
CA ARG A 86 -0.43 -6.62 16.56
C ARG A 86 -1.52 -6.18 17.53
N LYS A 87 -1.18 -5.33 18.50
CA LYS A 87 -2.16 -4.72 19.43
C LYS A 87 -3.18 -3.87 18.68
N ALA A 88 -2.71 -3.00 17.78
CA ALA A 88 -3.54 -2.14 16.94
C ALA A 88 -4.49 -2.96 16.05
N TYR A 89 -4.00 -4.03 15.43
CA TYR A 89 -4.83 -4.96 14.67
C TYR A 89 -5.93 -5.57 15.54
N SER A 90 -5.57 -6.15 16.69
CA SER A 90 -6.53 -6.75 17.62
C SER A 90 -7.59 -5.74 18.08
N TYR A 91 -7.17 -4.52 18.38
CA TYR A 91 -8.03 -3.42 18.77
C TYR A 91 -9.05 -3.02 17.69
N ILE A 92 -8.65 -2.97 16.42
CA ILE A 92 -9.59 -2.73 15.30
C ILE A 92 -10.55 -3.91 15.19
N ARG A 93 -10.06 -5.16 15.31
CA ARG A 93 -10.88 -6.37 15.18
C ARG A 93 -11.94 -6.54 16.27
N GLN A 94 -11.75 -5.96 17.45
CA GLN A 94 -12.81 -5.89 18.47
C GLN A 94 -14.07 -5.16 17.99
N ARG A 95 -13.95 -4.23 17.05
CA ARG A 95 -15.06 -3.41 16.52
C ARG A 95 -15.44 -3.78 15.10
N GLN A 96 -14.48 -4.32 14.34
CA GLN A 96 -14.66 -4.77 12.96
C GLN A 96 -14.21 -6.24 12.86
N PRO A 97 -15.10 -7.19 13.19
CA PRO A 97 -14.77 -8.61 13.15
C PRO A 97 -14.21 -9.05 11.80
N ILE A 98 -13.31 -10.03 11.85
CA ILE A 98 -12.70 -10.62 10.65
C ILE A 98 -13.79 -11.27 9.80
N ARG A 99 -13.76 -11.03 8.49
CA ARG A 99 -14.64 -11.65 7.51
C ARG A 99 -13.85 -12.63 6.67
N LEU A 100 -14.32 -13.86 6.65
CA LEU A 100 -13.67 -14.98 5.96
C LEU A 100 -14.59 -15.53 4.87
N VAL A 101 -14.03 -15.83 3.70
CA VAL A 101 -14.73 -16.57 2.64
C VAL A 101 -13.99 -17.86 2.33
N PRO A 102 -14.70 -19.00 2.14
CA PRO A 102 -14.04 -20.26 1.78
C PRO A 102 -13.27 -20.14 0.45
N LYS A 103 -12.07 -20.73 0.38
CA LYS A 103 -11.26 -20.80 -0.85
C LYS A 103 -11.84 -21.76 -1.89
N LYS A 104 -12.57 -22.77 -1.42
CA LYS A 104 -13.30 -23.75 -2.22
C LYS A 104 -14.69 -23.90 -1.61
N VAL A 105 -15.68 -24.29 -2.41
CA VAL A 105 -17.00 -24.69 -1.89
C VAL A 105 -16.80 -25.89 -0.97
N ILE A 106 -16.85 -25.67 0.35
CA ILE A 106 -16.73 -26.74 1.34
C ILE A 106 -18.06 -27.49 1.34
N LYS A 107 -18.09 -28.72 0.80
CA LYS A 107 -19.30 -29.54 0.69
C LYS A 107 -19.89 -30.02 2.04
N ASN A 108 -19.25 -29.73 3.17
CA ASN A 108 -19.79 -29.97 4.50
C ASN A 108 -19.07 -29.07 5.51
N PRO A 109 -19.66 -27.96 5.98
CA PRO A 109 -19.11 -27.19 7.08
C PRO A 109 -19.38 -27.98 8.37
N GLY A 110 -18.60 -29.04 8.62
CA GLY A 110 -18.68 -29.76 9.89
C GLY A 110 -18.56 -28.75 11.02
N THR A 111 -19.54 -28.75 11.92
CA THR A 111 -19.65 -27.88 13.09
C THR A 111 -18.56 -28.20 14.10
N LYS A 112 -17.31 -27.88 13.78
CA LYS A 112 -16.24 -27.83 14.79
C LYS A 112 -16.26 -26.45 15.42
N GLN A 113 -16.72 -26.39 16.67
CA GLN A 113 -16.49 -25.27 17.57
C GLN A 113 -14.98 -25.10 17.75
N GLY A 114 -14.41 -24.11 17.04
CA GLY A 114 -12.99 -23.80 17.02
C GLY A 114 -12.71 -22.71 15.98
N LEU A 115 -11.60 -22.00 16.10
CA LEU A 115 -11.20 -21.03 15.07
C LEU A 115 -11.14 -21.75 13.70
N PRO A 116 -11.78 -21.20 12.65
CA PRO A 116 -11.72 -21.80 11.32
C PRO A 116 -10.26 -21.98 10.90
N ASN A 117 -9.92 -23.14 10.33
CA ASN A 117 -8.60 -23.37 9.74
C ASN A 117 -8.38 -22.33 8.64
N LEU A 118 -7.58 -21.29 8.93
CA LEU A 118 -7.31 -20.17 8.04
C LEU A 118 -6.70 -20.59 6.69
N GLU A 119 -6.18 -21.80 6.57
CA GLU A 119 -5.71 -22.33 5.29
C GLU A 119 -6.83 -22.50 4.26
N ASN A 120 -8.06 -22.76 4.72
CA ASN A 120 -9.23 -22.98 3.86
C ASN A 120 -10.04 -21.72 3.57
N PHE A 121 -9.66 -20.57 4.15
CA PHE A 121 -10.40 -19.32 4.01
C PHE A 121 -9.50 -18.18 3.53
N ASN A 122 -10.11 -17.23 2.81
CA ASN A 122 -9.52 -15.94 2.49
C ASN A 122 -10.13 -14.88 3.43
N GLU A 123 -9.28 -14.07 4.04
CA GLU A 123 -9.71 -12.86 4.73
C GLU A 123 -10.03 -11.77 3.71
N ILE A 124 -11.26 -11.28 3.70
CA ILE A 124 -11.76 -10.33 2.68
C ILE A 124 -11.81 -8.88 3.16
N ASN A 125 -11.55 -8.65 4.45
CA ASN A 125 -11.54 -7.31 5.04
C ASN A 125 -10.20 -7.04 5.76
N SER A 126 -9.09 -7.41 5.13
CA SER A 126 -7.73 -7.07 5.59
C SER A 126 -7.57 -5.57 5.78
N LEU A 127 -6.75 -5.15 6.73
CA LEU A 127 -6.51 -3.73 7.01
C LEU A 127 -5.33 -3.21 6.19
N SER A 128 -5.44 -2.01 5.65
CA SER A 128 -4.31 -1.33 5.02
C SER A 128 -3.36 -0.75 6.07
N ILE A 129 -2.07 -0.98 5.88
CA ILE A 129 -1.00 -0.40 6.70
C ILE A 129 0.02 0.30 5.80
N PHE A 130 0.49 1.47 6.22
CA PHE A 130 1.47 2.28 5.51
C PHE A 130 2.65 2.59 6.42
N PHE A 131 3.86 2.17 6.06
CA PHE A 131 5.08 2.42 6.82
C PHE A 131 5.79 3.67 6.32
N TYR A 132 6.03 4.62 7.23
CA TYR A 132 6.74 5.87 6.97
C TYR A 132 7.96 5.99 7.91
N ASN A 133 8.89 6.89 7.59
CA ASN A 133 9.90 7.33 8.57
C ASN A 133 9.20 7.87 9.84
N ALA A 134 9.79 7.64 11.01
CA ALA A 134 9.19 8.04 12.30
C ALA A 134 8.93 9.56 12.43
N ASP A 135 9.65 10.39 11.69
CA ASP A 135 9.50 11.85 11.67
C ASP A 135 8.55 12.37 10.57
N HIS A 136 8.01 11.49 9.72
CA HIS A 136 7.12 11.90 8.63
C HIS A 136 5.83 12.55 9.16
N ASP A 137 5.56 13.77 8.70
CA ASP A 137 4.38 14.57 9.04
C ASP A 137 3.17 14.22 8.15
N TRP A 138 2.62 13.04 8.38
CA TRP A 138 1.45 12.54 7.63
C TRP A 138 0.18 13.38 7.83
N GLN A 139 0.12 14.26 8.83
CA GLN A 139 -1.06 15.10 9.07
C GLN A 139 -1.07 16.32 8.17
N SER A 140 0.10 16.93 7.94
CA SER A 140 0.26 18.02 6.97
C SER A 140 0.19 17.46 5.55
N TRP A 141 0.88 16.35 5.29
CA TRP A 141 0.85 15.64 4.02
C TRP A 141 -0.48 14.89 3.81
N LYS A 142 -0.71 14.43 2.59
CA LYS A 142 -1.89 13.64 2.25
C LYS A 142 -1.53 12.16 2.31
N ILE A 143 -2.36 11.37 2.99
CA ILE A 143 -2.17 9.93 3.13
C ILE A 143 -2.41 9.26 1.77
N ALA A 144 -1.71 8.15 1.53
CA ALA A 144 -1.81 7.35 0.33
C ALA A 144 -1.37 8.08 -0.96
N ILE A 145 -0.45 9.05 -0.83
CA ILE A 145 0.26 9.66 -1.95
C ILE A 145 1.74 9.27 -1.84
N LYS A 146 2.29 8.65 -2.89
CA LYS A 146 3.66 8.09 -2.84
C LYS A 146 4.75 9.17 -2.86
N TYR A 147 4.47 10.36 -3.43
CA TYR A 147 5.41 11.47 -3.52
C TYR A 147 6.77 11.12 -4.17
N ASN A 148 6.77 10.25 -5.19
CA ASN A 148 7.98 9.84 -5.88
C ASN A 148 8.10 10.53 -7.24
N GLU A 149 9.00 11.51 -7.38
CA GLU A 149 9.27 12.19 -8.67
C GLU A 149 10.16 11.35 -9.60
N ASN A 150 11.00 10.49 -9.03
CA ASN A 150 12.00 9.69 -9.76
C ASN A 150 11.49 8.28 -10.11
N TRP A 151 10.18 8.03 -9.98
CA TRP A 151 9.60 6.70 -10.15
C TRP A 151 9.94 6.10 -11.52
N ARG A 152 10.05 6.94 -12.56
CA ARG A 152 10.31 6.49 -13.93
C ARG A 152 11.75 6.01 -14.11
N GLU A 153 12.70 6.70 -13.50
CA GLU A 153 14.12 6.36 -13.50
C GLU A 153 14.36 5.07 -12.73
N GLU A 154 13.70 4.91 -11.59
CA GLU A 154 13.76 3.68 -10.79
C GLU A 154 13.09 2.50 -11.51
N MET A 155 11.95 2.73 -12.15
CA MET A 155 11.23 1.74 -12.97
C MET A 155 12.11 1.16 -14.08
N LYS A 156 12.85 2.03 -14.78
CA LYS A 156 13.72 1.66 -15.92
C LYS A 156 14.80 0.65 -15.56
N LYS A 157 15.16 0.51 -14.29
CA LYS A 157 16.12 -0.51 -13.83
C LYS A 157 15.54 -1.92 -13.95
N PHE A 158 14.20 -2.06 -13.92
CA PHE A 158 13.49 -3.32 -13.98
C PHE A 158 12.88 -3.58 -15.36
N ILE A 159 12.26 -2.56 -15.97
CA ILE A 159 11.50 -2.66 -17.22
C ILE A 159 11.51 -1.33 -17.98
N ASN A 160 11.47 -1.38 -19.31
CA ASN A 160 11.65 -0.19 -20.15
C ASN A 160 10.43 0.73 -20.26
N ALA A 161 9.26 0.26 -19.86
CA ALA A 161 7.99 0.97 -19.93
C ALA A 161 7.18 0.66 -18.70
N GLY A 162 6.39 1.62 -18.20
CA GLY A 162 5.53 1.48 -17.03
C GLY A 162 4.73 2.73 -16.73
N SER A 163 3.69 2.58 -15.91
CA SER A 163 2.76 3.67 -15.56
C SER A 163 2.65 3.85 -14.04
N TYR A 164 2.64 5.11 -13.61
CA TYR A 164 2.58 5.45 -12.19
C TYR A 164 1.32 4.88 -11.51
N CYS A 165 1.53 3.93 -10.59
CA CYS A 165 0.45 3.33 -9.82
C CYS A 165 0.09 4.14 -8.55
N ALA A 166 -0.97 4.96 -8.64
CA ALA A 166 -1.46 5.79 -7.53
C ALA A 166 -2.63 5.15 -6.74
N PHE A 167 -2.63 5.32 -5.41
CA PHE A 167 -3.75 4.92 -4.54
C PHE A 167 -4.98 5.81 -4.71
N VAL A 168 -4.77 7.10 -4.98
CA VAL A 168 -5.83 8.08 -5.26
C VAL A 168 -5.63 8.61 -6.67
N LYS A 169 -6.43 8.12 -7.61
CA LYS A 169 -6.28 8.37 -9.06
C LYS A 169 -6.99 9.64 -9.56
N THR A 170 -7.23 10.61 -8.68
CA THR A 170 -7.90 11.86 -9.08
C THR A 170 -6.87 12.88 -9.59
N THR A 171 -7.24 13.72 -10.55
CA THR A 171 -6.36 14.78 -11.06
C THR A 171 -5.77 15.65 -9.94
N PRO A 172 -6.53 16.10 -8.92
CA PRO A 172 -5.95 16.86 -7.82
C PRO A 172 -4.89 16.09 -7.03
N ALA A 173 -5.08 14.78 -6.81
CA ALA A 173 -4.11 13.96 -6.08
C ALA A 173 -2.83 13.73 -6.89
N LEU A 174 -2.95 13.51 -8.20
CA LEU A 174 -1.81 13.35 -9.11
C LEU A 174 -1.00 14.65 -9.21
N ASN A 175 -1.67 15.79 -9.42
CA ASN A 175 -1.01 17.11 -9.44
C ASN A 175 -0.32 17.40 -8.10
N HIS A 176 -1.01 17.16 -6.98
CA HIS A 176 -0.42 17.35 -5.66
C HIS A 176 0.82 16.47 -5.44
N SER A 177 0.78 15.20 -5.87
CA SER A 177 1.93 14.30 -5.81
C SER A 177 3.12 14.83 -6.59
N GLN A 178 2.87 15.40 -7.78
CA GLN A 178 3.91 15.95 -8.64
C GLN A 178 4.46 17.28 -8.13
N GLU A 179 3.61 18.16 -7.61
CA GLU A 179 4.01 19.49 -7.13
C GLU A 179 4.81 19.43 -5.81
N GLN A 180 4.48 18.46 -4.95
CA GLN A 180 5.04 18.35 -3.61
C GLN A 180 6.06 17.22 -3.44
N GLY A 181 6.29 16.39 -4.46
CA GLY A 181 7.15 15.21 -4.36
C GLY A 181 8.52 15.50 -3.77
N LYS A 182 9.21 16.53 -4.28
CA LYS A 182 10.51 17.00 -3.78
C LYS A 182 10.52 17.51 -2.34
N ASN A 183 9.37 17.87 -1.80
CA ASN A 183 9.23 18.41 -0.44
C ASN A 183 8.96 17.31 0.60
N VAL A 184 8.67 16.08 0.16
CA VAL A 184 8.39 14.95 1.04
C VAL A 184 9.59 14.00 1.01
N PRO A 185 10.29 13.81 2.14
CA PRO A 185 11.39 12.86 2.19
C PRO A 185 10.92 11.43 1.87
N PRO A 186 11.69 10.67 1.09
CA PRO A 186 11.38 9.28 0.78
C PRO A 186 11.55 8.40 2.03
N LEU A 187 10.94 7.21 2.00
CA LEU A 187 11.16 6.21 3.04
C LEU A 187 12.65 5.82 3.05
N ASN A 188 13.28 5.94 4.22
CA ASN A 188 14.71 5.72 4.38
C ASN A 188 15.01 4.24 4.63
N VAL A 189 15.31 3.53 3.54
CA VAL A 189 15.59 2.09 3.54
C VAL A 189 16.95 1.80 2.91
N GLU A 190 17.53 0.69 3.36
CA GLU A 190 18.61 0.00 2.71
C GLU A 190 18.04 -1.00 1.70
N LEU A 191 18.54 -0.93 0.48
CA LEU A 191 18.18 -1.85 -0.58
C LEU A 191 19.01 -3.12 -0.42
N PRO A 192 18.43 -4.32 -0.62
CA PRO A 192 19.21 -5.56 -0.60
C PRO A 192 20.26 -5.55 -1.71
N GLU A 193 21.42 -6.14 -1.43
CA GLU A 193 22.48 -6.40 -2.40
C GLU A 193 22.11 -7.62 -3.29
N GLU A 194 21.09 -7.43 -4.14
CA GLU A 194 20.66 -8.42 -5.13
C GLU A 194 20.63 -7.79 -6.53
N ASP A 195 21.10 -8.54 -7.53
CA ASP A 195 21.01 -8.13 -8.93
C ASP A 195 19.56 -8.02 -9.38
N ILE A 196 19.20 -6.85 -9.92
CA ILE A 196 17.87 -6.63 -10.48
C ILE A 196 17.70 -7.49 -11.74
N LYS A 197 16.68 -8.35 -11.71
CA LYS A 197 16.29 -9.18 -12.85
C LYS A 197 15.13 -8.51 -13.59
N THR A 198 15.29 -8.30 -14.89
CA THR A 198 14.27 -7.65 -15.72
C THR A 198 12.91 -8.34 -15.60
N GLY A 199 11.87 -7.55 -15.38
CA GLY A 199 10.48 -8.01 -15.26
C GLY A 199 10.15 -8.82 -14.00
N LYS A 200 11.06 -8.91 -13.02
CA LYS A 200 10.84 -9.57 -11.73
C LYS A 200 10.98 -8.56 -10.58
N PRO A 201 10.20 -8.69 -9.50
CA PRO A 201 10.47 -7.92 -8.30
C PRO A 201 11.75 -8.41 -7.62
N VAL A 202 12.35 -7.57 -6.78
CA VAL A 202 13.30 -8.03 -5.77
C VAL A 202 12.51 -8.51 -4.57
N ASP A 203 12.66 -9.80 -4.26
CA ASP A 203 11.95 -10.44 -3.13
C ASP A 203 12.76 -10.45 -1.84
N SER A 204 14.05 -10.12 -1.90
CA SER A 204 14.85 -9.83 -0.71
C SER A 204 14.30 -8.57 0.00
N PRO A 205 14.13 -8.59 1.33
CA PRO A 205 13.45 -7.50 2.03
C PRO A 205 14.31 -6.25 2.14
N LEU A 206 13.66 -5.09 2.00
CA LEU A 206 14.19 -3.80 2.39
C LEU A 206 14.37 -3.74 3.91
N ILE A 207 15.43 -3.07 4.36
CA ILE A 207 15.71 -2.83 5.79
C ILE A 207 15.58 -1.35 6.10
N PRO A 208 14.77 -0.93 7.08
CA PRO A 208 14.72 0.46 7.51
C PRO A 208 16.10 0.93 8.02
N LYS A 209 16.54 2.13 7.63
CA LYS A 209 17.78 2.74 8.17
C LYS A 209 17.54 3.50 9.49
N GLY A 210 16.30 3.49 9.98
CA GLY A 210 15.91 4.16 11.21
C GLY A 210 14.55 3.68 11.72
N PRO A 211 14.09 4.23 12.86
CA PRO A 211 12.77 3.96 13.39
C PRO A 211 11.67 4.36 12.38
N LEU A 212 10.64 3.53 12.30
CA LEU A 212 9.47 3.77 11.48
C LEU A 212 8.24 4.13 12.34
N LYS A 213 7.23 4.67 11.66
CA LYS A 213 5.84 4.66 12.12
C LYS A 213 4.96 3.95 11.10
N ALA A 214 3.83 3.44 11.55
CA ALA A 214 2.82 2.85 10.69
C ALA A 214 1.47 3.56 10.84
N LEU A 215 0.80 3.82 9.73
CA LEU A 215 -0.61 4.25 9.72
C LEU A 215 -1.48 3.06 9.31
N ILE A 216 -2.41 2.66 10.17
CA ILE A 216 -3.36 1.58 9.90
C ILE A 216 -4.75 2.18 9.65
N LEU A 217 -5.31 1.92 8.47
CA LEU A 217 -6.64 2.39 8.10
C LEU A 217 -7.72 1.35 8.45
N TYR A 218 -8.92 1.84 8.76
CA TYR A 218 -10.09 0.99 9.08
C TYR A 218 -10.81 0.48 7.83
N ASP A 219 -10.50 1.04 6.66
CA ASP A 219 -11.01 0.63 5.36
C ASP A 219 -10.07 1.11 4.24
N ASP A 220 -10.31 0.63 3.02
CA ASP A 220 -9.48 0.90 1.84
C ASP A 220 -9.99 2.06 0.98
N ASP A 221 -10.89 2.91 1.51
CA ASP A 221 -11.37 4.08 0.77
C ASP A 221 -10.35 5.24 0.86
N TYR A 222 -9.20 5.03 0.24
CA TYR A 222 -8.05 5.95 0.27
C TYR A 222 -8.44 7.38 -0.14
N LYS A 223 -9.39 7.51 -1.09
CA LYS A 223 -9.90 8.81 -1.53
C LYS A 223 -10.54 9.57 -0.37
N GLN A 224 -11.35 8.93 0.46
CA GLN A 224 -11.95 9.61 1.62
C GLN A 224 -10.92 10.02 2.68
N TYR A 225 -9.81 9.28 2.83
CA TYR A 225 -8.70 9.69 3.69
C TYR A 225 -7.96 10.91 3.11
N TYR A 226 -7.69 10.89 1.80
CA TYR A 226 -7.07 12.00 1.07
C TYR A 226 -7.90 13.29 1.13
N ASP A 227 -9.20 13.18 0.86
CA ASP A 227 -10.17 14.29 0.91
C ASP A 227 -10.44 14.76 2.34
N ARG A 228 -9.94 14.04 3.34
CA ARG A 228 -10.19 14.26 4.76
C ARG A 228 -11.69 14.33 5.07
N ARG A 229 -12.43 13.30 4.67
CA ARG A 229 -13.87 13.19 4.97
C ARG A 229 -14.08 12.97 6.48
N SER A 230 -14.92 13.81 7.09
CA SER A 230 -15.27 13.72 8.51
C SER A 230 -15.71 12.30 8.92
N GLY A 231 -15.28 11.86 10.09
CA GLY A 231 -15.60 10.56 10.66
C GLY A 231 -14.64 9.43 10.27
N LYS A 232 -13.79 9.62 9.25
CA LYS A 232 -12.70 8.66 8.96
C LYS A 232 -11.73 8.57 10.12
N ARG A 233 -11.22 7.37 10.38
CA ARG A 233 -10.32 7.08 11.50
C ARG A 233 -9.10 6.31 11.03
N LEU A 234 -7.99 6.49 11.70
CA LEU A 234 -6.81 5.66 11.55
C LEU A 234 -6.09 5.50 12.89
N LEU A 235 -5.19 4.53 12.95
CA LEU A 235 -4.23 4.40 14.03
C LEU A 235 -2.86 4.81 13.53
N GLU A 236 -2.20 5.74 14.23
CA GLU A 236 -0.75 5.90 14.17
C GLU A 236 -0.13 4.95 15.18
N VAL A 237 0.80 4.13 14.72
CA VAL A 237 1.49 3.13 15.51
C VAL A 237 2.99 3.41 15.44
N THR A 238 3.64 3.50 16.59
CA THR A 238 5.07 3.76 16.71
C THR A 238 5.70 2.76 17.68
N ASN A 239 7.02 2.85 17.87
CA ASN A 239 7.70 2.14 18.95
C ASN A 239 7.20 2.57 20.35
N GLN A 240 6.68 3.78 20.51
CA GLN A 240 6.23 4.33 21.80
C GLN A 240 4.79 3.95 22.15
N GLY A 241 3.93 3.70 21.16
CA GLY A 241 2.54 3.36 21.42
C GLY A 241 1.64 3.46 20.20
N ILE A 242 0.33 3.50 20.46
CA ILE A 242 -0.72 3.53 19.45
C ILE A 242 -1.64 4.71 19.74
N THR A 243 -1.79 5.62 18.78
CA THR A 243 -2.71 6.75 18.87
C THR A 243 -3.80 6.63 17.82
N GLU A 244 -5.06 6.73 18.23
CA GLU A 244 -6.19 6.82 17.30
C GLU A 244 -6.47 8.28 16.93
N TYR A 245 -6.61 8.53 15.63
CA TYR A 245 -7.00 9.81 15.07
C TYR A 245 -8.35 9.70 14.35
N VAL A 246 -9.11 10.79 14.38
CA VAL A 246 -10.37 10.94 13.64
C VAL A 246 -10.36 12.24 12.86
N ILE A 247 -10.99 12.25 11.69
CA ILE A 247 -11.17 13.47 10.92
C ILE A 247 -12.40 14.23 11.43
N GLN A 248 -12.20 15.47 11.82
CA GLN A 248 -13.24 16.42 12.20
C GLN A 248 -12.99 17.75 11.49
N ASN A 249 -14.01 18.27 10.81
CA ASN A 249 -13.94 19.54 10.07
C ASN A 249 -12.73 19.59 9.12
N GLY A 250 -12.48 18.51 8.38
CA GLY A 250 -11.38 18.40 7.40
C GLY A 250 -9.97 18.32 8.00
N ARG A 251 -9.84 18.10 9.31
CA ARG A 251 -8.55 18.01 10.01
C ARG A 251 -8.45 16.75 10.84
N TRP A 252 -7.24 16.20 10.94
CA TRP A 252 -6.94 15.13 11.87
C TRP A 252 -6.96 15.66 13.30
N LYS A 253 -7.67 14.94 14.17
CA LYS A 253 -7.75 15.21 15.60
C LYS A 253 -7.40 13.95 16.35
N LEU A 254 -6.56 14.08 17.36
CA LEU A 254 -6.30 13.01 18.30
C LEU A 254 -7.64 12.63 18.95
N TYR A 255 -7.99 11.36 18.87
CA TYR A 255 -9.19 10.81 19.46
C TYR A 255 -8.88 10.19 20.83
N ARG A 256 -7.86 9.32 20.89
CA ARG A 256 -7.38 8.71 22.13
C ARG A 256 -6.05 7.99 21.95
N GLN A 257 -5.39 7.70 23.06
CA GLN A 257 -4.34 6.68 23.15
C GLN A 257 -4.98 5.29 23.25
N VAL A 258 -4.36 4.30 22.61
CA VAL A 258 -4.76 2.89 22.69
C VAL A 258 -3.72 2.18 23.55
N ASN A 259 -4.17 1.66 24.69
CA ASN A 259 -3.34 0.88 25.62
C ASN A 259 -3.33 -0.59 25.22
#